data_AF-M6GFX2-F1
#
_entry.id   AF-M6GFX2-F1
#
_cell.length_a   1.000
_cell.length_b   1.000
_cell.length_c   1.000
_cell.angle_alpha   90.00
_cell.angle_beta   90.00
_cell.angle_gamma   90.00
#
_symmetry.space_group_name_H-M   'P 1'
#
loop_
_entity.id
_entity.type
_entity.pdbx_description
1 polymer ?
#
loop_
_entity_poly.entity_id
_entity_poly.type
_entity_poly.pdbx_seq_one_letter_code
_entity_poly.pdbx_strand_id
1 'polypeptide(L)' 'MKYEEMKYDIEKFFDYSLDMLCIARLDGYIFRINPSFQKAFGWKSEDLLAFGSYTFLHPDDVEPTYQVVEN' A
#
# COMPACT_ATOMS: atom_id res chain seq x y z
N MET A 1 -24.42 -0.34 13.89
CA MET A 1 -23.55 -0.48 15.07
C MET A 1 -22.37 -1.39 14.77
N LYS A 2 -22.56 -2.70 14.58
CA LYS A 2 -21.46 -3.66 14.30
C LYS A 2 -20.59 -3.36 13.06
N TYR A 3 -21.17 -2.81 11.98
CA TYR A 3 -20.41 -2.42 10.78
C TYR A 3 -19.46 -1.25 11.03
N GLU A 4 -19.91 -0.23 11.74
CA GLU A 4 -19.10 0.96 12.04
C GLU A 4 -17.94 0.62 12.97
N GLU A 5 -18.17 -0.25 13.96
CA GLU A 5 -17.12 -0.77 14.84
C GLU A 5 -16.05 -1.53 14.05
N MET A 6 -16.47 -2.46 13.17
CA MET A 6 -15.55 -3.21 12.32
C MET A 6 -14.74 -2.30 11.39
N LYS A 7 -15.40 -1.30 10.77
CA LYS A 7 -14.74 -0.33 9.91
C LYS A 7 -13.68 0.46 10.69
N TYR A 8 -14.03 0.93 11.88
CA TYR A 8 -13.13 1.67 12.76
C TYR A 8 -11.90 0.85 13.18
N ASP A 9 -12.09 -0.43 13.51
CA ASP A 9 -10.97 -1.32 13.87
C ASP A 9 -10.04 -1.57 12.67
N ILE A 10 -10.58 -1.71 11.46
CA ILE A 10 -9.78 -1.83 10.23
C ILE A 10 -9.00 -0.54 9.94
N GLU A 11 -9.63 0.62 10.09
CA GLU A 11 -8.96 1.91 9.90
C GLU A 11 -7.80 2.08 10.89
N LYS A 12 -8.03 1.76 12.17
CA LYS A 12 -6.98 1.76 13.20
C LYS A 12 -5.85 0.80 12.89
N PHE A 13 -6.19 -0.44 12.50
CA PHE A 13 -5.19 -1.43 12.14
C PHE A 13 -4.30 -0.90 11.01
N PHE A 14 -4.92 -0.33 9.96
CA PHE A 14 -4.17 0.21 8.84
C PHE A 14 -3.28 1.39 9.25
N ASP A 15 -3.83 2.35 10.00
CA ASP A 15 -3.17 3.62 10.32
C ASP A 15 -2.08 3.48 11.39
N TYR A 16 -2.23 2.54 12.31
CA TYR A 16 -1.30 2.33 13.43
C TYR A 16 -0.40 1.11 13.29
N SER A 17 -0.55 0.30 12.24
CA SER A 17 0.40 -0.79 11.99
C SER A 17 1.82 -0.24 11.80
N LEU A 18 2.78 -0.90 12.43
CA LEU A 18 4.21 -0.62 12.24
C LEU A 18 4.75 -1.18 10.92
N ASP A 19 4.01 -2.11 10.31
CA ASP A 19 4.35 -2.64 8.99
C ASP A 19 3.97 -1.65 7.89
N MET A 20 4.71 -1.69 6.79
CA MET A 20 4.40 -0.90 5.61
C MET A 20 3.18 -1.49 4.90
N LEU A 21 2.06 -0.77 4.94
CA LEU A 21 0.82 -1.20 4.31
C LEU A 21 0.47 -0.25 3.15
N CYS A 22 0.09 -0.85 2.02
CA CYS A 22 -0.55 -0.14 0.92
C CYS A 22 -1.78 -0.90 0.41
N ILE A 23 -2.72 -0.16 -0.15
CA ILE A 23 -3.85 -0.70 -0.91
C ILE A 23 -3.62 -0.29 -2.35
N ALA A 24 -3.44 -1.25 -3.24
CA ALA A 24 -3.20 -1.02 -4.65
C ALA A 24 -4.14 -1.86 -5.51
N ARG A 25 -4.40 -1.40 -6.72
CA ARG A 25 -4.98 -2.21 -7.79
C ARG A 25 -3.98 -3.23 -8.28
N LEU A 26 -4.50 -4.25 -8.95
CA LEU A 26 -3.70 -5.29 -9.60
C LEU A 26 -2.84 -4.76 -10.75
N ASP A 27 -3.14 -3.58 -11.31
CA ASP A 27 -2.31 -2.89 -12.29
C ASP A 27 -1.22 -1.99 -11.67
N GLY A 28 -1.07 -2.05 -10.34
CA GLY A 28 -0.05 -1.32 -9.60
C GLY A 28 -0.44 0.08 -9.18
N TYR A 29 -1.63 0.59 -9.52
CA TYR A 29 -2.07 1.90 -9.02
C TYR A 29 -2.31 1.88 -7.50
N ILE A 30 -1.65 2.76 -6.75
CA ILE A 30 -1.81 2.84 -5.29
C ILE A 30 -2.97 3.75 -4.93
N PHE A 31 -3.92 3.23 -4.14
CA PHE A 31 -5.03 4.02 -3.60
C PHE A 31 -4.71 4.66 -2.25
N ARG A 32 -3.97 3.94 -1.41
CA ARG A 32 -3.72 4.34 -0.02
C ARG A 32 -2.43 3.73 0.49
N ILE A 33 -1.71 4.49 1.30
CA ILE A 33 -0.56 4.03 2.08
C ILE A 33 -0.77 4.41 3.55
N ASN A 34 -0.16 3.65 4.47
CA ASN A 34 -0.16 4.01 5.89
C ASN A 34 1.05 4.88 6.26
N PRO A 35 1.08 5.49 7.47
CA PRO A 35 2.19 6.32 7.91
C PRO A 35 3.54 5.60 7.94
N SER A 36 3.56 4.29 8.26
CA SER A 36 4.78 3.48 8.26
C SER A 36 5.40 3.34 6.86
N PHE A 37 4.57 3.18 5.83
CA PHE A 37 5.00 3.20 4.43
C PHE A 37 5.64 4.54 4.07
N GLN A 38 4.97 5.65 4.39
CA GLN A 38 5.51 6.99 4.14
C GLN A 38 6.85 7.21 4.86
N LYS A 39 6.95 6.80 6.13
CA LYS A 39 8.17 6.94 6.94
C LYS A 39 9.34 6.13 6.38
N ALA A 40 9.09 4.93 5.86
CA ALA A 40 10.12 4.07 5.30
C ALA A 40 10.77 4.68 4.05
N PHE A 41 9.98 5.26 3.15
CA PHE A 41 10.51 5.95 1.96
C PHE A 41 10.99 7.37 2.24
N GLY A 42 10.44 8.04 3.25
CA GLY A 42 10.80 9.41 3.62
C GLY A 42 10.26 10.49 2.66
N TRP A 43 9.30 10.14 1.80
CA TRP A 43 8.68 11.05 0.83
C TRP A 43 7.30 11.52 1.30
N LYS A 44 6.71 12.50 0.61
CA LYS A 44 5.32 12.88 0.87
C LYS A 44 4.38 11.81 0.32
N SER A 45 3.24 11.64 0.96
CA SER A 45 2.24 10.67 0.50
C SER A 45 1.73 10.98 -0.91
N GLU A 46 1.59 12.25 -1.26
CA GLU A 46 1.17 12.68 -2.61
C GLU A 46 2.14 12.19 -3.69
N ASP A 47 3.45 12.28 -3.43
CA ASP A 47 4.49 11.82 -4.34
C ASP A 47 4.44 10.29 -4.46
N LEU A 48 4.34 9.59 -3.31
CA LEU A 48 4.27 8.12 -3.28
C LEU A 48 3.03 7.56 -3.99
N LEU A 49 1.88 8.23 -3.86
CA LEU A 49 0.62 7.85 -4.50
C LEU A 49 0.59 8.16 -5.99
N ALA A 50 1.40 9.14 -6.45
CA ALA A 50 1.56 9.42 -7.87
C ALA A 50 2.38 8.34 -8.58
N PHE A 51 3.17 7.57 -7.85
CA PHE A 51 3.90 6.41 -8.36
C PHE A 51 3.08 5.12 -8.22
N GLY A 52 3.30 4.17 -9.13
CA GLY A 52 2.74 2.83 -9.01
C GLY A 52 3.54 1.96 -8.02
N SER A 53 2.92 0.92 -7.47
CA SER A 53 3.57 -0.02 -6.55
C SER A 53 4.83 -0.65 -7.14
N TYR A 54 4.82 -0.95 -8.43
CA TYR A 54 5.97 -1.52 -9.15
C TYR A 54 7.18 -0.59 -9.21
N THR A 55 7.00 0.73 -9.07
CA THR A 55 8.11 1.70 -9.02
C THR A 55 9.00 1.49 -7.80
N PHE A 56 8.47 0.89 -6.73
CA PHE A 56 9.18 0.68 -5.47
C PHE A 56 9.82 -0.70 -5.35
N LEU A 57 9.55 -1.60 -6.29
CA LEU A 57 10.14 -2.93 -6.30
C LEU A 57 11.58 -2.88 -6.80
N HIS A 58 12.40 -3.82 -6.33
CA HIS A 58 13.68 -4.07 -6.98
C HIS A 58 13.42 -4.50 -8.44
N PRO A 59 14.26 -4.09 -9.42
CA PRO A 59 14.05 -4.44 -10.83
C PRO A 59 13.84 -5.94 -11.09
N ASP A 60 14.55 -6.79 -10.33
CA ASP A 60 14.43 -8.25 -10.45
C ASP A 60 13.10 -8.80 -9.93
N ASP A 61 12.36 -8.04 -9.12
CA ASP A 61 11.10 -8.45 -8.49
C ASP A 61 9.86 -7.94 -9.25
N VAL A 62 10.02 -7.03 -10.22
CA VAL A 62 8.88 -6.45 -10.96
C VAL A 62 8.12 -7.51 -11.75
N GLU A 63 8.81 -8.25 -12.62
CA GLU A 63 8.20 -9.26 -13.48
C GLU A 63 7.62 -10.45 -12.67
N PRO A 64 8.35 -11.04 -11.70
CA PRO A 64 7.78 -12.09 -10.85
C PRO A 64 6.53 -11.65 -10.10
N THR A 65 6.48 -10.41 -9.62
CA THR A 65 5.31 -9.88 -8.90
C THR A 65 4.11 -9.72 -9.84
N TYR A 66 4.33 -9.19 -11.05
CA TYR A 66 3.27 -9.03 -12.05
C TYR A 66 2.62 -10.37 -12.41
N GLN A 67 3.44 -11.41 -12.62
CA GLN A 67 2.97 -12.74 -12.98
C GLN A 67 2.11 -13.40 -11.88
N VAL A 68 2.36 -13.11 -10.60
CA VAL A 68 1.52 -13.64 -9.50
C VAL A 68 0.14 -13.01 -9.50
N VAL A 69 0.02 -11.75 -9.96
CA VAL A 69 -1.20 -10.96 -9.91
C VAL A 69 -2.11 -11.18 -11.12
N GLU A 70 -1.56 -11.50 -12.29
CA GLU A 70 -2.34 -11.78 -13.52
C GLU A 70 -3.02 -13.16 -13.57
N ASN A 71 -2.78 -14.05 -12.61
CA ASN A 71 -3.32 -15.42 -12.61
C ASN A 71 -4.74 -15.54 -12.02
#